data_AF-A0A192WGZ1-F1
#
_entry.id   AF-A0A192WGZ1-F1
#
_cell.length_a   1.000
_cell.length_b   1.000
_cell.length_c   1.000
_cell.angle_alpha   90.00
_cell.angle_beta   90.00
_cell.angle_gamma   90.00
#
_symmetry.space_group_name_H-M   'P 1'
#
loop_
_entity.id
_entity.type
_entity.pdbx_description
1 polymer ?
#
loop_
_entity_poly.entity_id
_entity_poly.type
_entity_poly.pdbx_seq_one_letter_code
_entity_poly.pdbx_strand_id
1 'polypeptide(L)'
;PSYPEDRLQYILRSANIDLLLTDSNSMHLWPETEGCEYIDLTKLDVSNQPFQAPHVDWQPDQALYVIFTSGSTGLPKGVVNTQVALQNRLNWMQQEYALNESDCVLQKTPFSFDVSVWEFFWPLMTGARLAIAPPEAHRQPRLLSEVLQKEKVTTIHFVPSMLNAFSIETTISECTSLRRIICSGEALPADLVEQVLSHAPVELHNLYGPTEAAIDVTYWPCELPVSKRIPIGYAISNTQLHVLDDNWNPVPVGVPGELYLAGVGLAREYLSRPDLTADRFVPNPFGGPGSRMYRT
;
A
#
# COMPACT_ATOMS: atom_id res chain seq x y z
N PRO A 1 15.07 12.64 -5.55
CA PRO A 1 14.02 13.45 -4.85
C PRO A 1 13.36 14.41 -5.86
N SER A 2 12.14 14.10 -6.33
CA SER A 2 11.48 14.85 -7.42
C SER A 2 10.38 15.82 -6.94
N TYR A 3 10.09 15.85 -5.64
CA TYR A 3 9.16 16.83 -5.08
C TYR A 3 9.80 18.22 -5.00
N PRO A 4 8.97 19.30 -5.02
CA PRO A 4 9.45 20.64 -4.75
C PRO A 4 10.16 20.73 -3.40
N GLU A 5 11.19 21.58 -3.33
CA GLU A 5 12.04 21.72 -2.15
C GLU A 5 11.24 22.02 -0.87
N ASP A 6 10.29 22.96 -0.93
CA ASP A 6 9.42 23.31 0.21
C ASP A 6 8.66 22.10 0.77
N ARG A 7 8.24 21.19 -0.11
CA ARG A 7 7.56 19.95 0.29
C ARG A 7 8.51 18.99 0.97
N LEU A 8 9.74 18.86 0.47
CA LEU A 8 10.79 18.04 1.09
C LEU A 8 11.15 18.60 2.47
N GLN A 9 11.41 19.91 2.58
CA GLN A 9 11.67 20.59 3.85
C GLN A 9 10.56 20.36 4.87
N TYR A 10 9.30 20.48 4.44
CA TYR A 10 8.16 20.23 5.32
C TYR A 10 8.13 18.77 5.81
N ILE A 11 8.33 17.79 4.93
CA ILE A 11 8.34 16.37 5.29
C ILE A 11 9.47 16.09 6.29
N LEU A 12 10.68 16.54 6.01
CA LEU A 12 11.85 16.30 6.87
C LEU A 12 11.67 16.90 8.26
N ARG A 13 11.22 18.17 8.34
CA ARG A 13 10.93 18.83 9.63
C ARG A 13 9.79 18.16 10.39
N SER A 14 8.72 17.78 9.70
CA SER A 14 7.56 17.13 10.33
C SER A 14 7.89 15.72 10.83
N ALA A 15 8.77 15.02 10.12
CA ALA A 15 9.18 13.67 10.45
C ALA A 15 10.23 13.61 11.57
N ASN A 16 11.01 14.68 11.76
CA ASN A 16 12.09 14.75 12.75
C ASN A 16 13.01 13.53 12.67
N ILE A 17 13.54 13.28 11.47
CA ILE A 17 14.40 12.12 11.19
C ILE A 17 15.83 12.36 11.67
N ASP A 18 16.48 11.30 12.16
CA ASP A 18 17.89 11.33 12.54
C ASP A 18 18.82 11.05 11.34
N LEU A 19 18.36 10.21 10.39
CA LEU A 19 19.15 9.76 9.25
C LEU A 19 18.37 9.91 7.94
N LEU A 20 19.02 10.44 6.91
CA LEU A 20 18.54 10.46 5.53
C LEU A 20 19.42 9.58 4.65
N LEU A 21 18.85 8.50 4.11
CA LEU A 21 19.54 7.62 3.17
C LEU A 21 19.31 8.11 1.73
N THR A 22 20.38 8.32 0.98
CA THR A 22 20.33 8.78 -0.42
C THR A 22 21.51 8.25 -1.23
N ASP A 23 21.51 8.47 -2.54
CA ASP A 23 22.64 8.21 -3.41
C ASP A 23 23.46 9.49 -3.70
N SER A 24 24.69 9.30 -4.18
CA SER A 24 25.62 10.37 -4.58
C SER A 24 25.01 11.40 -5.54
N ASN A 25 24.19 10.98 -6.50
CA ASN A 25 23.62 11.88 -7.50
C ASN A 25 22.45 12.68 -6.93
N SER A 26 21.74 12.14 -5.95
CA SER A 26 20.60 12.81 -5.30
C SER A 26 20.98 13.66 -4.09
N MET A 27 22.17 13.49 -3.52
CA MET A 27 22.59 14.12 -2.26
C MET A 27 22.36 15.64 -2.25
N HIS A 28 22.77 16.33 -3.31
CA HIS A 28 22.69 17.78 -3.43
C HIS A 28 21.27 18.33 -3.66
N LEU A 29 20.29 17.46 -3.89
CA LEU A 29 18.90 17.84 -4.13
C LEU A 29 18.06 17.86 -2.85
N TRP A 30 18.62 17.38 -1.74
CA TRP A 30 17.93 17.38 -0.45
C TRP A 30 18.23 18.67 0.31
N PRO A 31 17.20 19.33 0.88
CA PRO A 31 17.42 20.51 1.68
C PRO A 31 18.08 20.12 3.01
N GLU A 32 18.92 21.00 3.55
CA GLU A 32 19.57 20.79 4.85
C GLU A 32 18.54 20.72 5.98
N THR A 33 18.71 19.75 6.89
CA THR A 33 17.86 19.54 8.06
C THR A 33 18.73 19.42 9.30
N GLU A 34 18.52 20.30 10.27
CA GLU A 34 19.28 20.31 11.53
C GLU A 34 19.10 18.99 12.29
N GLY A 35 20.20 18.41 12.77
CA GLY A 35 20.19 17.14 13.51
C GLY A 35 20.06 15.88 12.66
N CYS A 36 19.89 16.00 11.35
CA CYS A 36 19.80 14.87 10.43
C CYS A 36 21.16 14.58 9.77
N GLU A 37 21.65 13.34 9.86
CA GLU A 37 22.84 12.86 9.16
C GLU A 37 22.46 12.28 7.79
N TYR A 38 23.20 12.68 6.74
CA TYR A 38 22.95 12.29 5.36
C TYR A 38 23.92 11.19 4.96
N ILE A 39 23.41 9.99 4.70
CA ILE A 39 24.20 8.82 4.38
C ILE A 39 24.11 8.53 2.88
N ASP A 40 25.27 8.56 2.22
CA ASP A 40 25.41 8.16 0.83
C ASP A 40 25.56 6.65 0.71
N LEU A 41 24.46 5.97 0.35
CA LEU A 41 24.42 4.52 0.18
C LEU A 41 25.39 4.02 -0.90
N THR A 42 25.78 4.86 -1.86
CA THR A 42 26.73 4.45 -2.93
C THR A 42 28.19 4.41 -2.46
N LYS A 43 28.47 5.00 -1.30
CA LYS A 43 29.81 5.05 -0.69
C LYS A 43 29.88 4.25 0.62
N LEU A 44 28.76 3.72 1.08
CA LEU A 44 28.68 2.96 2.32
C LEU A 44 29.36 1.59 2.13
N ASP A 45 30.55 1.42 2.71
CA ASP A 45 31.22 0.12 2.73
C ASP A 45 30.68 -0.76 3.85
N VAL A 46 29.90 -1.77 3.46
CA VAL A 46 29.33 -2.78 4.36
C VAL A 46 30.05 -4.13 4.28
N SER A 47 31.19 -4.22 3.60
CA SER A 47 31.90 -5.48 3.36
C SER A 47 32.36 -6.20 4.63
N ASN A 48 32.62 -5.45 5.71
CA ASN A 48 33.02 -5.97 7.00
C ASN A 48 31.85 -6.13 7.99
N GLN A 49 30.60 -5.93 7.55
CA GLN A 49 29.43 -6.09 8.42
C GLN A 49 29.04 -7.57 8.54
N PRO A 50 28.46 -7.98 9.68
CA PRO A 50 27.96 -9.34 9.84
C PRO A 50 26.88 -9.70 8.81
N PHE A 51 26.94 -10.91 8.26
CA PHE A 51 25.86 -11.47 7.43
C PHE A 51 24.62 -11.87 8.25
N GLN A 52 24.78 -11.99 9.57
CA GLN A 52 23.67 -12.28 10.48
C GLN A 52 22.97 -10.97 10.85
N ALA A 53 21.64 -10.95 10.71
CA ALA A 53 20.85 -9.82 11.16
C ALA A 53 21.09 -9.56 12.66
N PRO A 54 21.24 -8.28 13.08
CA PRO A 54 21.35 -7.96 14.49
C PRO A 54 20.08 -8.38 15.23
N HIS A 55 20.23 -8.72 16.51
CA HIS A 55 19.05 -8.88 17.36
C HIS A 55 18.40 -7.51 17.54
N VAL A 56 17.14 -7.40 17.14
CA VAL A 56 16.34 -6.18 17.28
C VAL A 56 15.10 -6.55 18.09
N ASP A 57 15.03 -6.01 19.30
CA ASP A 57 13.81 -6.05 20.11
C ASP A 57 12.81 -5.05 19.52
N TRP A 58 11.75 -5.56 18.91
CA TRP A 58 10.66 -4.73 18.40
C TRP A 58 9.37 -4.97 19.20
N GLN A 59 8.58 -3.91 19.35
CA GLN A 59 7.26 -3.99 19.97
C GLN A 59 6.15 -4.02 18.90
N PRO A 60 5.03 -4.73 19.12
CA PRO A 60 3.93 -4.78 18.14
C PRO A 60 3.41 -3.39 17.71
N ASP A 61 3.38 -2.42 18.61
CA ASP A 61 2.92 -1.05 18.39
C ASP A 61 4.03 -0.08 17.93
N GLN A 62 5.26 -0.58 17.76
CA GLN A 62 6.37 0.21 17.23
C GLN A 62 6.03 0.72 15.82
N ALA A 63 6.33 2.00 15.57
CA ALA A 63 6.22 2.58 14.24
C ALA A 63 7.12 1.81 13.27
N LEU A 64 6.56 1.42 12.12
CA LEU A 64 7.27 0.70 11.08
C LEU A 64 7.53 1.62 9.88
N TYR A 65 6.52 2.35 9.42
CA TYR A 65 6.68 3.30 8.33
C TYR A 65 5.77 4.52 8.51
N VAL A 66 6.21 5.64 7.93
CA VAL A 66 5.42 6.87 7.83
C VAL A 66 5.31 7.23 6.36
N ILE A 67 4.08 7.32 5.85
CA ILE A 67 3.81 7.77 4.49
C ILE A 67 3.03 9.08 4.54
N PHE A 68 3.54 10.09 3.85
CA PHE A 68 2.90 11.40 3.79
C PHE A 68 1.86 11.43 2.68
N THR A 69 0.59 11.61 3.06
CA THR A 69 -0.53 11.77 2.13
C THR A 69 -0.91 13.24 1.98
N SER A 70 -1.64 13.59 0.92
CA SER A 70 -2.18 14.94 0.75
C SER A 70 -3.22 15.22 1.85
N GLY A 71 -3.01 16.26 2.65
CA GLY A 71 -4.03 16.74 3.59
C GLY A 71 -5.07 17.61 2.89
N SER A 72 -6.31 17.60 3.40
CA SER A 72 -7.39 18.49 2.95
C SER A 72 -7.04 19.97 3.17
N THR A 73 -6.16 20.27 4.12
CA THR A 73 -5.65 21.61 4.41
C THR A 73 -4.49 22.03 3.49
N GLY A 74 -4.16 21.24 2.46
CA GLY A 74 -3.06 21.47 1.52
C GLY A 74 -1.67 21.04 2.01
N LEU A 75 -1.48 20.91 3.32
CA LEU A 75 -0.24 20.41 3.91
C LEU A 75 -0.25 18.87 3.98
N PRO A 76 0.86 18.19 3.63
CA PRO A 76 0.95 16.74 3.80
C PRO A 76 0.78 16.31 5.26
N LYS A 77 0.18 15.15 5.48
CA LYS A 77 0.03 14.52 6.79
C LYS A 77 0.74 13.17 6.80
N GLY A 78 1.65 12.95 7.74
CA GLY A 78 2.40 11.70 7.86
C GLY A 78 1.55 10.65 8.58
N VAL A 79 1.24 9.54 7.94
CA VAL A 79 0.44 8.46 8.54
C VAL A 79 1.38 7.42 9.13
N VAL A 80 1.32 7.23 10.45
CA VAL A 80 2.22 6.31 11.16
C VAL A 80 1.60 4.92 11.26
N ASN A 81 2.13 3.97 10.50
CA ASN A 81 1.73 2.56 10.57
C ASN A 81 2.69 1.76 11.44
N THR A 82 2.17 0.72 12.11
CA THR A 82 2.90 -0.06 13.11
C THR A 82 3.26 -1.46 12.60
N GLN A 83 4.16 -2.14 13.32
CA GLN A 83 4.55 -3.52 13.04
C GLN A 83 3.35 -4.46 12.99
N VAL A 84 2.48 -4.43 14.02
CA VAL A 84 1.31 -5.32 14.12
C VAL A 84 0.30 -5.08 13.00
N ALA A 85 0.12 -3.83 12.57
CA ALA A 85 -0.80 -3.49 11.49
C ALA A 85 -0.35 -4.09 10.16
N LEU A 86 0.94 -3.93 9.80
CA LEU A 86 1.48 -4.55 8.60
C LEU A 86 1.50 -6.08 8.71
N GLN A 87 1.89 -6.63 9.86
CA GLN A 87 1.93 -8.08 10.07
C GLN A 87 0.53 -8.70 9.87
N ASN A 88 -0.53 -8.08 10.39
CA ASN A 88 -1.89 -8.51 10.15
C ASN A 88 -2.24 -8.51 8.66
N ARG A 89 -1.91 -7.42 7.95
CA ARG A 89 -2.18 -7.25 6.52
C ARG A 89 -1.46 -8.31 5.66
N LEU A 90 -0.18 -8.59 5.94
CA LEU A 90 0.62 -9.54 5.18
C LEU A 90 0.27 -11.00 5.52
N ASN A 91 -0.04 -11.30 6.78
CA ASN A 91 -0.49 -12.63 7.18
C ASN A 91 -1.84 -12.98 6.54
N TRP A 92 -2.79 -12.04 6.51
CA TRP A 92 -4.04 -12.22 5.76
C TRP A 92 -3.77 -12.44 4.27
N MET A 93 -2.93 -11.60 3.66
CA MET A 93 -2.59 -11.71 2.24
C MET A 93 -1.97 -13.08 1.92
N GLN A 94 -1.10 -13.57 2.79
CA GLN A 94 -0.48 -14.88 2.64
C GLN A 94 -1.49 -16.02 2.79
N GLN A 95 -2.42 -15.91 3.73
CA GLN A 95 -3.48 -16.91 3.90
C GLN A 95 -4.43 -16.97 2.70
N GLU A 96 -4.82 -15.81 2.18
CA GLU A 96 -5.77 -15.70 1.07
C GLU A 96 -5.14 -16.10 -0.28
N TYR A 97 -3.90 -15.67 -0.52
CA TYR A 97 -3.28 -15.76 -1.84
C TYR A 97 -2.12 -16.75 -1.94
N ALA A 98 -1.66 -17.33 -0.83
CA ALA A 98 -0.73 -18.46 -0.78
C ALA A 98 0.52 -18.33 -1.68
N LEU A 99 1.17 -17.17 -1.64
CA LEU A 99 2.43 -16.92 -2.37
C LEU A 99 3.52 -17.90 -1.92
N ASN A 100 4.32 -18.41 -2.85
CA ASN A 100 5.38 -19.38 -2.58
C ASN A 100 6.63 -19.12 -3.46
N GLU A 101 7.66 -19.95 -3.31
CA GLU A 101 8.95 -19.79 -4.02
C GLU A 101 8.86 -19.86 -5.56
N SER A 102 7.75 -20.37 -6.12
CA SER A 102 7.52 -20.36 -7.57
C SER A 102 7.04 -19.02 -8.11
N ASP A 103 6.69 -18.08 -7.23
CA ASP A 103 6.11 -16.80 -7.60
C ASP A 103 7.17 -15.70 -7.79
N CYS A 104 6.77 -14.70 -8.57
CA CYS A 104 7.53 -13.48 -8.77
C CYS A 104 6.60 -12.27 -8.64
N VAL A 105 6.83 -11.46 -7.61
CA VAL A 105 6.14 -10.18 -7.39
C VAL A 105 6.94 -9.08 -8.08
N LEU A 106 6.26 -8.17 -8.78
CA LEU A 106 6.89 -6.97 -9.33
C LEU A 106 6.78 -5.80 -8.34
N GLN A 107 7.92 -5.30 -7.87
CA GLN A 107 8.02 -3.99 -7.26
C GLN A 107 7.99 -2.94 -8.37
N LYS A 108 6.85 -2.26 -8.52
CA LYS A 108 6.69 -1.15 -9.49
C LYS A 108 6.11 0.09 -8.86
N THR A 109 5.43 -0.06 -7.72
CA THR A 109 4.72 1.04 -7.09
C THR A 109 5.73 1.94 -6.41
N PRO A 110 5.71 3.27 -6.65
CA PRO A 110 6.67 4.15 -6.01
C PRO A 110 6.61 4.03 -4.49
N PHE A 111 7.76 4.03 -3.82
CA PHE A 111 7.85 3.78 -2.37
C PHE A 111 7.15 4.85 -1.51
N SER A 112 6.74 5.97 -2.11
CA SER A 112 5.91 7.00 -1.48
C SER A 112 4.43 6.62 -1.39
N PHE A 113 4.01 5.50 -1.99
CA PHE A 113 2.67 4.94 -1.88
C PHE A 113 2.74 3.63 -1.09
N ASP A 114 1.78 3.45 -0.19
CA ASP A 114 1.73 2.35 0.77
C ASP A 114 1.55 0.96 0.14
N VAL A 115 0.92 0.87 -1.03
CA VAL A 115 0.88 -0.36 -1.84
C VAL A 115 2.27 -0.96 -2.08
N SER A 116 3.32 -0.12 -2.22
CA SER A 116 4.69 -0.61 -2.38
C SER A 116 5.17 -1.45 -1.19
N VAL A 117 4.62 -1.24 0.01
CA VAL A 117 5.04 -1.93 1.23
C VAL A 117 4.82 -3.42 1.12
N TRP A 118 3.65 -3.88 0.64
CA TRP A 118 3.46 -5.32 0.44
C TRP A 118 4.27 -5.86 -0.73
N GLU A 119 4.54 -5.05 -1.77
CA GLU A 119 5.44 -5.45 -2.86
C GLU A 119 6.85 -5.76 -2.32
N PHE A 120 7.35 -4.95 -1.38
CA PHE A 120 8.65 -5.17 -0.74
C PHE A 120 8.68 -6.37 0.20
N PHE A 121 7.70 -6.49 1.11
CA PHE A 121 7.81 -7.44 2.23
C PHE A 121 7.18 -8.81 1.96
N TRP A 122 6.04 -8.88 1.26
CA TRP A 122 5.31 -10.13 1.07
C TRP A 122 6.12 -11.25 0.39
N PRO A 123 6.81 -11.01 -0.75
CA PRO A 123 7.61 -12.06 -1.37
C PRO A 123 8.77 -12.53 -0.49
N LEU A 124 9.38 -11.61 0.27
CA LEU A 124 10.52 -11.92 1.14
C LEU A 124 10.13 -12.77 2.36
N MET A 125 8.85 -12.75 2.77
CA MET A 125 8.33 -13.61 3.84
C MET A 125 8.16 -15.08 3.42
N THR A 126 8.09 -15.36 2.11
CA THR A 126 7.68 -16.66 1.57
C THR A 126 8.75 -17.35 0.74
N GLY A 127 9.86 -16.66 0.46
CA GLY A 127 10.90 -17.15 -0.45
C GLY A 127 10.57 -16.92 -1.94
N ALA A 128 9.50 -16.19 -2.25
CA ALA A 128 9.20 -15.77 -3.61
C ALA A 128 10.21 -14.75 -4.14
N ARG A 129 10.31 -14.61 -5.47
CA ARG A 129 11.19 -13.62 -6.10
C ARG A 129 10.55 -12.23 -6.09
N LEU A 130 11.34 -11.21 -5.79
CA LEU A 130 10.99 -9.81 -6.01
C LEU A 130 11.75 -9.27 -7.24
N ALA A 131 11.03 -8.94 -8.30
CA ALA A 131 11.59 -8.24 -9.46
C ALA A 131 11.37 -6.73 -9.31
N ILE A 132 12.40 -5.92 -9.57
CA ILE A 132 12.32 -4.45 -9.47
C ILE A 132 12.11 -3.88 -10.87
N ALA A 133 11.00 -3.17 -11.08
CA ALA A 133 10.73 -2.50 -12.34
C ALA A 133 11.75 -1.36 -12.58
N PRO A 134 12.20 -1.14 -13.83
CA PRO A 134 13.05 0.01 -14.12
C PRO A 134 12.28 1.32 -13.88
N PRO A 135 13.00 2.44 -13.60
CA PRO A 135 12.37 3.74 -13.45
C PRO A 135 11.40 4.07 -14.59
N GLU A 136 10.29 4.74 -14.26
CA GLU A 136 9.20 5.11 -15.19
C GLU A 136 8.40 3.96 -15.86
N ALA A 137 8.80 2.69 -15.75
CA ALA A 137 8.06 1.58 -16.35
C ALA A 137 6.62 1.46 -15.82
N HIS A 138 6.40 1.84 -14.55
CA HIS A 138 5.08 1.87 -13.92
C HIS A 138 4.06 2.81 -14.60
N ARG A 139 4.50 3.70 -15.51
CA ARG A 139 3.65 4.63 -16.28
C ARG A 139 3.58 4.29 -17.77
N GLN A 140 4.27 3.24 -18.21
CA GLN A 140 4.45 2.92 -19.63
C GLN A 140 3.96 1.49 -19.89
N PRO A 141 2.70 1.31 -20.33
CA PRO A 141 2.09 0.00 -20.53
C PRO A 141 2.94 -1.02 -21.30
N ARG A 142 3.52 -0.61 -22.43
CA ARG A 142 4.33 -1.50 -23.27
C ARG A 142 5.61 -1.94 -22.59
N LEU A 143 6.35 -1.00 -22.00
CA LEU A 143 7.56 -1.31 -21.24
C LEU A 143 7.23 -2.20 -20.03
N LEU A 144 6.10 -1.94 -19.36
CA LEU A 144 5.63 -2.81 -18.28
C LEU A 144 5.37 -4.23 -18.78
N SER A 145 4.69 -4.41 -19.92
CA SER A 145 4.46 -5.73 -20.51
C SER A 145 5.76 -6.46 -20.84
N GLU A 146 6.75 -5.77 -21.41
CA GLU A 146 8.09 -6.33 -21.67
C GLU A 146 8.76 -6.81 -20.38
N VAL A 147 8.67 -6.03 -19.29
CA VAL A 147 9.21 -6.40 -17.98
C VAL A 147 8.47 -7.62 -17.40
N LEU A 148 7.13 -7.65 -17.48
CA LEU A 148 6.34 -8.79 -16.99
C LEU A 148 6.72 -10.09 -17.69
N GLN A 149 6.91 -10.04 -19.02
CA GLN A 149 7.31 -11.20 -19.82
C GLN A 149 8.75 -11.62 -19.53
N LYS A 150 9.69 -10.67 -19.54
CA LYS A 150 11.11 -10.93 -19.31
C LYS A 150 11.37 -11.51 -17.93
N GLU A 151 10.78 -10.89 -16.91
CA GLU A 151 10.97 -11.27 -15.51
C GLU A 151 9.99 -12.36 -15.06
N LYS A 152 9.13 -12.89 -15.95
CA LYS A 152 8.14 -13.94 -15.65
C LYS A 152 7.34 -13.63 -14.37
N VAL A 153 6.81 -12.42 -14.29
CA VAL A 153 6.06 -11.94 -13.12
C VAL A 153 4.77 -12.74 -12.97
N THR A 154 4.46 -13.18 -11.76
CA THR A 154 3.24 -13.93 -11.43
C THR A 154 2.20 -13.08 -10.70
N THR A 155 2.63 -12.07 -9.95
CA THR A 155 1.74 -11.20 -9.17
C THR A 155 2.09 -9.72 -9.38
N ILE A 156 1.08 -8.91 -9.68
CA ILE A 156 1.23 -7.47 -9.92
C ILE A 156 0.06 -6.68 -9.30
N HIS A 157 0.34 -5.46 -8.85
CA HIS A 157 -0.67 -4.46 -8.54
C HIS A 157 -1.08 -3.64 -9.78
N PHE A 158 -2.28 -3.09 -9.82
CA PHE A 158 -2.63 -1.94 -10.66
C PHE A 158 -3.52 -0.95 -9.92
N VAL A 159 -3.37 0.33 -10.22
CA VAL A 159 -4.50 1.27 -10.05
C VAL A 159 -5.45 1.06 -11.24
N PRO A 160 -6.77 1.00 -11.07
CA PRO A 160 -7.72 0.72 -12.15
C PRO A 160 -7.51 1.53 -13.44
N SER A 161 -7.23 2.83 -13.34
CA SER A 161 -6.88 3.67 -14.49
C SER A 161 -5.65 3.17 -15.28
N MET A 162 -4.61 2.69 -14.59
CA MET A 162 -3.42 2.11 -15.21
C MET A 162 -3.69 0.71 -15.77
N LEU A 163 -4.53 -0.11 -15.13
CA LEU A 163 -4.95 -1.40 -15.70
C LEU A 163 -5.71 -1.18 -17.01
N ASN A 164 -6.59 -0.18 -17.06
CA ASN A 164 -7.30 0.17 -18.29
C ASN A 164 -6.34 0.58 -19.41
N ALA A 165 -5.37 1.46 -19.13
CA ALA A 165 -4.34 1.83 -20.10
C ALA A 165 -3.53 0.61 -20.56
N PHE A 166 -3.17 -0.27 -19.62
CA PHE A 166 -2.47 -1.52 -19.90
C PHE A 166 -3.26 -2.44 -20.83
N SER A 167 -4.55 -2.65 -20.57
CA SER A 167 -5.43 -3.49 -21.38
C SER A 167 -5.75 -2.91 -22.77
N ILE A 168 -5.61 -1.60 -22.96
CA ILE A 168 -5.78 -0.95 -24.27
C ILE A 168 -4.50 -1.05 -25.11
N GLU A 169 -3.34 -0.83 -24.49
CA GLU A 169 -2.07 -0.72 -25.20
C GLU A 169 -1.31 -2.04 -25.36
N THR A 170 -1.75 -3.09 -24.67
CA THR A 170 -1.06 -4.38 -24.63
C THR A 170 -2.05 -5.55 -24.64
N THR A 171 -1.56 -6.75 -24.91
CA THR A 171 -2.34 -7.99 -24.80
C THR A 171 -1.98 -8.69 -23.49
N ILE A 172 -2.88 -8.65 -22.50
CA ILE A 172 -2.62 -9.28 -21.19
C ILE A 172 -2.29 -10.78 -21.30
N SER A 173 -2.85 -11.51 -22.27
CA SER A 173 -2.54 -12.93 -22.50
C SER A 173 -1.12 -13.21 -22.98
N GLU A 174 -0.38 -12.21 -23.46
CA GLU A 174 1.06 -12.35 -23.77
C GLU A 174 1.89 -12.47 -22.48
N CYS A 175 1.38 -11.94 -21.35
CA CYS A 175 1.99 -12.09 -20.03
C CYS A 175 1.67 -13.46 -19.43
N THR A 176 2.08 -14.54 -20.11
CA THR A 176 1.70 -15.93 -19.80
C THR A 176 2.06 -16.45 -18.40
N SER A 177 3.01 -15.80 -17.71
CA SER A 177 3.38 -16.14 -16.33
C SER A 177 2.50 -15.47 -15.29
N LEU A 178 1.74 -14.43 -15.68
CA LEU A 178 0.90 -13.65 -14.78
C LEU A 178 -0.25 -14.53 -14.29
N ARG A 179 -0.38 -14.65 -12.97
CA ARG A 179 -1.43 -15.43 -12.30
C ARG A 179 -2.41 -14.52 -11.59
N ARG A 180 -1.92 -13.42 -11.01
CA ARG A 180 -2.68 -12.55 -10.12
C ARG A 180 -2.49 -11.08 -10.43
N ILE A 181 -3.62 -10.39 -10.58
CA ILE A 181 -3.72 -8.94 -10.59
C ILE A 181 -4.49 -8.48 -9.36
N ILE A 182 -3.89 -7.55 -8.63
CA ILE A 182 -4.50 -6.87 -7.48
C ILE A 182 -4.78 -5.43 -7.88
N CYS A 183 -6.03 -4.99 -7.80
CA CYS A 183 -6.42 -3.62 -8.05
C CYS A 183 -6.80 -2.90 -6.75
N SER A 184 -6.33 -1.67 -6.55
CA SER A 184 -6.79 -0.81 -5.47
C SER A 184 -6.52 0.67 -5.76
N GLY A 185 -7.07 1.56 -4.92
CA GLY A 185 -6.86 3.01 -4.99
C GLY A 185 -7.90 3.79 -5.81
N GLU A 186 -8.70 3.12 -6.64
CA GLU A 186 -9.85 3.71 -7.35
C GLU A 186 -11.00 2.69 -7.40
N ALA A 187 -12.20 3.15 -7.77
CA ALA A 187 -13.30 2.24 -8.06
C ALA A 187 -12.99 1.42 -9.32
N LEU A 188 -13.03 0.08 -9.21
CA LEU A 188 -12.77 -0.82 -10.34
C LEU A 188 -14.01 -0.93 -11.26
N PRO A 189 -13.93 -0.52 -12.54
CA PRO A 189 -15.06 -0.60 -13.46
C PRO A 189 -15.42 -2.04 -13.83
N ALA A 190 -16.71 -2.37 -13.90
CA ALA A 190 -17.18 -3.70 -14.29
C ALA A 190 -16.74 -4.11 -15.70
N ASP A 191 -16.82 -3.20 -16.67
CA ASP A 191 -16.40 -3.45 -18.05
C ASP A 191 -14.91 -3.79 -18.15
N LEU A 192 -14.07 -3.19 -17.30
CA LEU A 192 -12.64 -3.50 -17.23
C LEU A 192 -12.39 -4.89 -16.65
N VAL A 193 -13.14 -5.29 -15.63
CA VAL A 193 -13.09 -6.66 -15.08
C VAL A 193 -13.48 -7.67 -16.16
N GLU A 194 -14.58 -7.43 -16.89
CA GLU A 194 -15.04 -8.32 -17.94
C GLU A 194 -14.00 -8.42 -19.06
N GLN A 195 -13.41 -7.29 -19.48
CA GLN A 195 -12.34 -7.25 -20.47
C GLN A 195 -11.14 -8.08 -20.01
N VAL A 196 -10.64 -7.89 -18.79
CA VAL A 196 -9.44 -8.59 -18.31
C VAL A 196 -9.68 -10.10 -18.19
N LEU A 197 -10.76 -10.51 -17.52
CA LEU A 197 -11.04 -11.93 -17.27
C LEU A 197 -11.44 -12.71 -18.53
N SER A 198 -11.99 -12.03 -19.55
CA SER A 198 -12.31 -12.67 -20.82
C SER A 198 -11.08 -12.90 -21.72
N HIS A 199 -9.97 -12.18 -21.49
CA HIS A 199 -8.79 -12.20 -22.36
C HIS A 199 -7.58 -12.93 -21.77
N ALA A 200 -7.54 -13.22 -20.46
CA ALA A 200 -6.47 -14.02 -19.86
C ALA A 200 -6.96 -14.85 -18.66
N PRO A 201 -6.37 -16.03 -18.42
CA PRO A 201 -6.67 -16.87 -17.26
C PRO A 201 -5.93 -16.35 -16.02
N VAL A 202 -6.30 -15.16 -15.55
CA VAL A 202 -5.74 -14.50 -14.37
C VAL A 202 -6.77 -14.37 -13.27
N GLU A 203 -6.33 -14.41 -12.01
CA GLU A 203 -7.13 -13.95 -10.89
C GLU A 203 -7.10 -12.42 -10.85
N LEU A 204 -8.27 -11.78 -10.76
CA LEU A 204 -8.39 -10.34 -10.58
C LEU A 204 -9.06 -10.07 -9.22
N HIS A 205 -8.37 -9.33 -8.35
CA HIS A 205 -8.87 -9.00 -7.02
C HIS A 205 -9.02 -7.49 -6.88
N ASN A 206 -10.18 -7.04 -6.41
CA ASN A 206 -10.39 -5.64 -6.05
C ASN A 206 -10.18 -5.48 -4.54
N LEU A 207 -9.27 -4.60 -4.15
CA LEU A 207 -8.94 -4.30 -2.78
C LEU A 207 -9.21 -2.83 -2.51
N TYR A 208 -9.50 -2.52 -1.25
CA TYR A 208 -9.74 -1.15 -0.83
C TYR A 208 -9.17 -0.92 0.57
N GLY A 209 -8.46 0.18 0.73
CA GLY A 209 -8.21 0.78 2.03
C GLY A 209 -7.50 2.12 1.92
N PRO A 210 -7.63 2.96 2.96
CA PRO A 210 -6.84 4.16 3.10
C PRO A 210 -5.47 3.84 3.73
N THR A 211 -4.50 4.75 3.56
CA THR A 211 -3.18 4.66 4.20
C THR A 211 -3.27 4.60 5.73
N GLU A 212 -4.33 5.16 6.29
CA GLU A 212 -4.68 5.16 7.71
C GLU A 212 -5.11 3.80 8.27
N ALA A 213 -5.21 2.76 7.44
CA ALA A 213 -5.59 1.42 7.86
C ALA A 213 -4.73 0.29 7.23
N ALA A 214 -3.42 0.53 7.11
CA ALA A 214 -2.44 -0.43 6.61
C ALA A 214 -2.75 -1.00 5.21
N ILE A 215 -2.75 -0.09 4.23
CA ILE A 215 -2.82 -0.36 2.79
C ILE A 215 -4.23 -0.75 2.31
N ASP A 216 -4.71 -1.95 2.61
CA ASP A 216 -6.03 -2.41 2.20
C ASP A 216 -6.73 -3.11 3.37
N VAL A 217 -8.01 -2.81 3.57
CA VAL A 217 -8.86 -3.33 4.65
C VAL A 217 -9.96 -4.25 4.16
N THR A 218 -10.27 -4.22 2.86
CA THR A 218 -11.26 -5.11 2.25
C THR A 218 -10.76 -5.71 0.95
N TYR A 219 -11.37 -6.84 0.56
CA TYR A 219 -11.08 -7.52 -0.69
C TYR A 219 -12.33 -8.10 -1.34
N TRP A 220 -12.28 -8.23 -2.66
CA TRP A 220 -13.31 -8.85 -3.49
C TRP A 220 -12.67 -9.62 -4.66
N PRO A 221 -12.84 -10.96 -4.72
CA PRO A 221 -12.44 -11.73 -5.89
C PRO A 221 -13.39 -11.41 -7.06
N CYS A 222 -12.85 -10.97 -8.19
CA CYS A 222 -13.64 -10.68 -9.37
C CYS A 222 -13.84 -11.96 -10.19
N GLU A 223 -15.08 -12.22 -10.59
CA GLU A 223 -15.45 -13.43 -11.32
C GLU A 223 -16.42 -13.10 -12.48
N LEU A 224 -16.49 -14.00 -13.46
CA LEU A 224 -17.50 -13.98 -14.51
C LEU A 224 -18.72 -14.82 -14.09
N PRO A 225 -19.96 -14.39 -14.36
CA PRO A 225 -20.35 -13.12 -14.98
C PRO A 225 -20.18 -11.92 -14.04
N VAL A 226 -19.76 -10.78 -14.59
CA VAL A 226 -19.45 -9.59 -13.78
C VAL A 226 -20.72 -8.91 -13.27
N SER A 227 -20.70 -8.51 -12.00
CA SER A 227 -21.75 -7.68 -11.42
C SER A 227 -21.74 -6.26 -12.00
N LYS A 228 -22.90 -5.59 -12.03
CA LYS A 228 -23.00 -4.19 -12.54
C LYS A 228 -22.09 -3.19 -11.84
N ARG A 229 -21.69 -3.49 -10.61
CA ARG A 229 -20.71 -2.71 -9.82
C ARG A 229 -19.80 -3.69 -9.11
N ILE A 230 -18.52 -3.37 -9.05
CA ILE A 230 -17.54 -4.16 -8.30
C ILE A 230 -17.55 -3.67 -6.85
N PRO A 231 -17.88 -4.53 -5.86
CA PRO A 231 -17.80 -4.18 -4.45
C PRO A 231 -16.35 -3.98 -3.99
N ILE A 232 -16.17 -3.21 -2.93
CA ILE A 232 -14.92 -3.24 -2.14
C ILE A 232 -14.81 -4.54 -1.32
N GLY A 233 -15.94 -5.23 -1.12
CA GLY A 233 -16.03 -6.60 -0.65
C GLY A 233 -16.02 -6.76 0.87
N TYR A 234 -15.27 -7.74 1.35
CA TYR A 234 -15.29 -8.20 2.74
C TYR A 234 -14.07 -7.71 3.51
N ALA A 235 -14.23 -7.54 4.83
CA ALA A 235 -13.10 -7.19 5.70
C ALA A 235 -12.01 -8.25 5.68
N ILE A 236 -10.75 -7.81 5.71
CA ILE A 236 -9.61 -8.70 5.97
C ILE A 236 -9.56 -9.12 7.46
N SER A 237 -8.64 -10.03 7.80
CA SER A 237 -8.45 -10.50 9.17
C SER A 237 -8.31 -9.35 10.17
N ASN A 238 -8.96 -9.51 11.34
CA ASN A 238 -8.90 -8.56 12.47
C ASN A 238 -9.30 -7.11 12.13
N THR A 239 -10.15 -6.94 11.12
CA THR A 239 -10.70 -5.65 10.69
C THR A 239 -12.22 -5.66 10.79
N GLN A 240 -12.78 -4.53 11.21
CA GLN A 240 -14.21 -4.29 11.34
C GLN A 240 -14.60 -3.12 10.42
N LEU A 241 -15.75 -3.27 9.77
CA LEU A 241 -16.34 -2.25 8.90
C LEU A 241 -17.67 -1.84 9.50
N HIS A 242 -17.87 -0.54 9.70
CA HIS A 242 -19.13 0.03 10.16
C HIS A 242 -19.62 1.05 9.16
N VAL A 243 -20.88 0.94 8.73
CA VAL A 243 -21.53 1.95 7.89
C VAL A 243 -22.55 2.66 8.77
N LEU A 244 -22.29 3.93 9.06
CA LEU A 244 -22.99 4.69 10.10
C LEU A 244 -23.72 5.92 9.53
N ASP A 245 -24.79 6.34 10.21
CA ASP A 245 -25.43 7.63 10.00
C ASP A 245 -24.73 8.77 10.79
N ASP A 246 -25.23 10.00 10.63
CA ASP A 246 -24.69 11.20 11.31
C ASP A 246 -24.78 11.13 12.85
N ASN A 247 -25.59 10.22 13.39
CA ASN A 247 -25.75 9.98 14.83
C ASN A 247 -24.99 8.72 15.30
N TRP A 248 -24.11 8.17 14.46
CA TRP A 248 -23.30 6.98 14.73
C TRP A 248 -24.10 5.68 14.90
N ASN A 249 -25.31 5.61 14.35
CA ASN A 249 -26.08 4.38 14.32
C ASN A 249 -25.76 3.56 13.06
N PRO A 250 -25.67 2.23 13.14
CA PRO A 250 -25.57 1.38 11.96
C PRO A 250 -26.75 1.57 11.01
N VAL A 251 -26.47 1.80 9.72
CA VAL A 251 -27.52 1.93 8.70
C VAL A 251 -28.03 0.56 8.23
N PRO A 252 -29.30 0.42 7.82
CA PRO A 252 -29.81 -0.80 7.21
C PRO A 252 -29.12 -1.14 5.88
N VAL A 253 -29.17 -2.42 5.49
CA VAL A 253 -28.64 -2.89 4.20
C VAL A 253 -29.28 -2.11 3.04
N GLY A 254 -28.44 -1.57 2.16
CA GLY A 254 -28.85 -0.79 0.99
C GLY A 254 -29.03 0.70 1.23
N VAL A 255 -28.92 1.17 2.48
CA VAL A 255 -28.97 2.60 2.83
C VAL A 255 -27.53 3.15 2.84
N PRO A 256 -27.25 4.27 2.15
CA PRO A 256 -25.95 4.92 2.23
C PRO A 256 -25.64 5.44 3.64
N GLY A 257 -24.38 5.33 4.05
CA GLY A 257 -23.84 5.91 5.27
C GLY A 257 -22.33 6.13 5.12
N GLU A 258 -21.70 6.67 6.15
CA GLU A 258 -20.26 6.88 6.19
C GLU A 258 -19.54 5.63 6.67
N LEU A 259 -18.42 5.28 6.02
CA LEU A 259 -17.63 4.10 6.36
C LEU A 259 -16.64 4.43 7.48
N TYR A 260 -16.65 3.59 8.52
CA TYR A 260 -15.70 3.61 9.62
C TYR A 260 -14.97 2.28 9.67
N LEU A 261 -13.66 2.35 9.88
CA LEU A 261 -12.77 1.19 9.95
C LEU A 261 -12.32 1.00 11.40
N ALA A 262 -12.34 -0.21 11.93
CA ALA A 262 -11.76 -0.51 13.23
C ALA A 262 -10.95 -1.81 13.19
N GLY A 263 -10.11 -2.02 14.21
CA GLY A 263 -9.29 -3.22 14.33
C GLY A 263 -7.79 -2.93 14.35
N VAL A 264 -7.00 -4.00 14.25
CA VAL A 264 -5.54 -3.94 14.48
C VAL A 264 -4.78 -3.23 13.35
N GLY A 265 -5.40 -3.08 12.17
CA GLY A 265 -4.81 -2.44 11.00
C GLY A 265 -4.80 -0.91 11.06
N LEU A 266 -5.43 -0.28 12.05
CA LEU A 266 -5.45 1.18 12.14
C LEU A 266 -4.05 1.75 12.38
N ALA A 267 -3.73 2.80 11.63
CA ALA A 267 -2.56 3.62 11.89
C ALA A 267 -2.60 4.17 13.33
N ARG A 268 -1.40 4.40 13.89
CA ARG A 268 -1.26 4.92 15.25
C ARG A 268 -1.83 6.33 15.33
N GLU A 269 -1.39 7.19 14.41
CA GLU A 269 -1.66 8.63 14.43
C GLU A 269 -1.33 9.29 13.08
N TYR A 270 -1.71 10.55 12.96
CA TYR A 270 -1.00 11.48 12.08
C TYR A 270 0.17 12.09 12.83
N LEU A 271 1.37 11.92 12.28
CA LEU A 271 2.63 12.32 12.89
C LEU A 271 2.62 13.80 13.25
N SER A 272 2.88 14.10 14.52
CA SER A 272 2.92 15.47 15.06
C SER A 272 1.63 16.28 14.85
N ARG A 273 0.49 15.61 14.64
CA ARG A 273 -0.83 16.22 14.38
C ARG A 273 -1.92 15.59 15.27
N PRO A 274 -1.89 15.85 16.59
CA PRO A 274 -2.89 15.32 17.53
C PRO A 274 -4.30 15.85 17.24
N ASP A 275 -4.40 17.05 16.66
CA ASP A 275 -5.66 17.66 16.21
C ASP A 275 -6.34 16.81 15.13
N LEU A 276 -5.62 16.49 14.06
CA LEU A 276 -6.15 15.63 12.99
C LEU A 276 -6.34 14.19 13.46
N THR A 277 -5.48 13.73 14.37
CA THR A 277 -5.57 12.36 14.91
C THR A 277 -6.86 12.21 15.70
N ALA A 278 -7.19 13.16 16.58
CA ALA A 278 -8.44 13.13 17.35
C ALA A 278 -9.69 13.33 16.49
N ASP A 279 -9.61 14.09 15.40
CA ASP A 279 -10.71 14.28 14.45
C ASP A 279 -11.06 13.00 13.67
N ARG A 280 -10.04 12.22 13.27
CA ARG A 280 -10.22 11.07 12.36
C ARG A 280 -10.19 9.71 13.04
N PHE A 281 -9.44 9.56 14.13
CA PHE A 281 -9.36 8.32 14.92
C PHE A 281 -10.20 8.48 16.18
N VAL A 282 -11.51 8.26 16.04
CA VAL A 282 -12.52 8.51 17.07
C VAL A 282 -12.75 7.27 17.95
N PRO A 283 -13.37 7.42 19.13
CA PRO A 283 -13.72 6.26 19.98
C PRO A 283 -14.66 5.29 19.25
N ASN A 284 -14.42 3.98 19.39
CA ASN A 284 -15.29 2.96 18.80
C ASN A 284 -16.39 2.52 19.79
N PRO A 285 -17.68 2.85 19.56
CA PRO A 285 -18.77 2.45 20.46
C PRO A 285 -19.14 0.96 20.35
N PHE A 286 -18.64 0.24 19.34
CA PHE A 286 -18.90 -1.17 19.08
C PHE A 286 -17.77 -2.10 19.56
N GLY A 287 -16.66 -1.53 20.02
CA GLY A 287 -15.47 -2.26 20.45
C GLY A 287 -15.28 -2.31 21.96
N GLY A 288 -14.17 -2.91 22.40
CA GLY A 288 -13.78 -2.92 23.80
C GLY A 288 -13.30 -1.55 24.31
N PRO A 289 -13.13 -1.37 25.64
CA PRO A 289 -12.62 -0.13 26.22
C PRO A 289 -11.30 0.32 25.57
N GLY A 290 -11.23 1.60 25.20
CA GLY A 290 -10.04 2.21 24.58
C GLY A 290 -9.86 1.89 23.09
N SER A 291 -10.75 1.10 22.48
CA SER A 291 -10.71 0.87 21.03
C SER A 291 -11.12 2.13 20.24
N ARG A 292 -10.58 2.24 19.02
CA ARG A 292 -10.78 3.37 18.12
C ARG A 292 -11.33 2.89 16.78
N MET A 293 -11.94 3.81 16.06
CA MET A 293 -12.33 3.65 14.66
C MET A 293 -11.80 4.84 13.84
N TYR A 294 -11.39 4.58 12.60
CA TYR A 294 -10.98 5.57 11.63
C TYR A 294 -12.16 5.95 10.73
N ARG A 295 -12.43 7.25 10.63
CA ARG A 295 -13.42 7.84 9.74
C ARG A 295 -12.82 8.08 8.35
N THR A 296 -13.27 7.31 7.35
CA THR A 296 -12.67 7.30 5.99
C THR A 296 -12.75 8.63 5.25
#